data_AF-A0A6A8A8K0-F1
#
_entry.id   AF-A0A6A8A8K0-F1
#
_cell.length_a   1.000
_cell.length_b   1.000
_cell.length_c   1.000
_cell.angle_alpha   90.00
_cell.angle_beta   90.00
_cell.angle_gamma   90.00
#
_symmetry.space_group_name_H-M   'P 1'
#
loop_
_entity.id
_entity.type
_entity.pdbx_description
1 polymer ?
#
loop_
_entity_poly.entity_id
_entity_poly.type
_entity_poly.pdbx_seq_one_letter_code
_entity_poly.pdbx_strand_id
1 'polypeptide(L)'
;MSKAGTGTSLPTLADDRGWWVVESLKINNRSQEQFRVFEATSGRTEEEAVLHANTSDELLDAQLMGSAIRRGEIVDHFEWQPVSDLIKRLSIKRVTTEEEISSLDPMLLDMLREHEFFLSDIEENSATVIGGGTYQVL
;
A
#
# COMPACT_ATOMS: atom_id res chain seq x y z
N MET A 1 -4.09 26.60 7.60
CA MET A 1 -4.73 26.58 6.26
C MET A 1 -3.63 26.33 5.24
N SER A 2 -3.41 25.07 4.85
CA SER A 2 -2.45 24.73 3.80
C SER A 2 -2.98 25.22 2.46
N LYS A 3 -2.14 25.90 1.67
CA LYS A 3 -2.43 26.24 0.28
C LYS A 3 -2.83 24.96 -0.46
N ALA A 4 -4.01 24.94 -1.05
CA ALA A 4 -4.35 23.92 -2.05
C ALA A 4 -3.24 23.96 -3.13
N GLY A 5 -2.56 22.83 -3.32
CA GLY A 5 -1.57 22.68 -4.37
C GLY A 5 -2.23 22.95 -5.73
N THR A 6 -1.54 23.68 -6.60
CA THR A 6 -1.96 23.86 -7.99
C THR A 6 -1.75 22.53 -8.71
N GLY A 7 -2.76 21.67 -8.75
CA GLY A 7 -2.67 20.32 -9.26
C GLY A 7 -4.02 19.66 -9.45
N THR A 8 -4.05 18.55 -10.18
CA THR A 8 -5.27 17.76 -10.40
C THR A 8 -5.69 17.12 -9.09
N SER A 9 -6.90 17.45 -8.62
CA SER A 9 -7.38 16.98 -7.31
C SER A 9 -7.64 15.47 -7.34
N LEU A 10 -7.26 14.77 -6.27
CA LEU A 10 -7.58 13.35 -6.11
C LEU A 10 -9.10 13.14 -5.92
N PRO A 11 -9.61 11.92 -6.20
CA PRO A 11 -10.99 11.60 -5.93
C PRO A 11 -11.35 11.80 -4.45
N THR A 12 -12.56 12.28 -4.21
CA THR A 12 -13.04 12.55 -2.84
C THR A 12 -13.41 11.23 -2.16
N LEU A 13 -12.90 11.03 -0.95
CA LEU A 13 -13.26 9.90 -0.08
C LEU A 13 -14.44 10.25 0.82
N ALA A 14 -15.16 9.24 1.32
CA ALA A 14 -16.20 9.42 2.33
C ALA A 14 -15.67 10.08 3.61
N ASP A 15 -16.56 10.79 4.33
CA ASP A 15 -16.37 11.56 5.57
C ASP A 15 -14.97 11.56 6.21
N ASP A 16 -14.42 12.77 6.40
CA ASP A 16 -13.19 13.14 7.13
C ASP A 16 -11.89 12.40 6.80
N ARG A 17 -11.92 11.46 5.83
CA ARG A 17 -10.77 10.71 5.33
C ARG A 17 -9.97 11.51 4.32
N GLY A 18 -8.68 11.20 4.25
CA GLY A 18 -7.77 11.66 3.21
C GLY A 18 -7.00 10.50 2.60
N TRP A 19 -6.40 10.77 1.45
CA TRP A 19 -5.43 9.88 0.83
C TRP A 19 -4.07 10.00 1.50
N TRP A 20 -3.44 8.86 1.69
CA TRP A 20 -2.10 8.74 2.24
C TRP A 20 -1.27 7.85 1.35
N VAL A 21 -0.01 8.21 1.15
CA VAL A 21 0.99 7.35 0.53
C VAL A 21 1.90 6.83 1.63
N VAL A 22 1.96 5.51 1.76
CA VAL A 22 2.87 4.79 2.65
C VAL A 22 4.01 4.26 1.81
N GLU A 23 5.23 4.57 2.25
CA GLU A 23 6.45 4.04 1.67
C GLU A 23 7.08 3.05 2.66
N SER A 24 7.28 1.83 2.19
CA SER A 24 7.79 0.72 2.98
C SER A 24 9.01 0.10 2.32
N LEU A 25 9.99 -0.30 3.13
CA LEU A 25 11.07 -1.19 2.73
C LEU A 25 10.65 -2.63 3.04
N LYS A 26 10.55 -3.49 2.03
CA LYS A 26 10.27 -4.93 2.14
C LYS A 26 11.54 -5.72 1.84
N ILE A 27 11.71 -6.89 2.44
CA ILE A 27 12.89 -7.76 2.25
C ILE A 27 12.43 -9.14 1.79
N ASN A 28 12.97 -9.64 0.68
CA ASN A 28 12.77 -11.03 0.29
C ASN A 28 13.65 -11.93 1.17
N ASN A 29 13.02 -12.74 2.02
CA ASN A 29 13.74 -13.64 2.94
C ASN A 29 14.67 -14.64 2.24
N ARG A 30 14.37 -15.04 1.00
CA ARG A 30 15.15 -16.04 0.27
C ARG A 30 16.34 -15.43 -0.48
N SER A 31 16.13 -14.33 -1.20
CA SER A 31 17.19 -13.67 -1.98
C SER A 31 17.94 -12.60 -1.17
N GLN A 32 17.41 -12.19 -0.02
CA GLN A 32 17.88 -11.06 0.79
C GLN A 32 17.83 -9.70 0.07
N GLU A 33 17.14 -9.65 -1.08
CA GLU A 33 16.93 -8.41 -1.81
C GLU A 33 15.97 -7.49 -1.07
N GLN A 34 16.24 -6.19 -1.12
CA GLN A 34 15.42 -5.17 -0.49
C GLN A 34 14.67 -4.37 -1.56
N PHE A 35 13.41 -4.06 -1.28
CA PHE A 35 12.51 -3.38 -2.19
C PHE A 35 11.82 -2.21 -1.50
N ARG A 36 11.80 -1.06 -2.14
CA ARG A 36 10.90 0.05 -1.77
C ARG A 36 9.56 -0.18 -2.45
N VAL A 37 8.50 -0.10 -1.66
CA VAL A 37 7.11 -0.25 -2.11
C VAL A 37 6.36 1.00 -1.70
N PHE A 38 5.53 1.50 -2.61
CA PHE A 38 4.62 2.61 -2.36
C PHE A 38 3.19 2.13 -2.43
N GLU A 39 2.39 2.57 -1.48
CA GLU A 39 1.01 2.12 -1.28
C GLU A 39 0.12 3.33 -1.03
N ALA A 40 -0.97 3.46 -1.78
CA ALA A 40 -2.01 4.45 -1.50
C ALA A 40 -3.08 3.84 -0.59
N THR A 41 -3.40 4.52 0.49
CA THR A 41 -4.40 4.11 1.47
C THR A 41 -5.29 5.28 1.87
N SER A 42 -6.42 4.97 2.52
CA SER A 42 -7.36 5.93 3.07
C SER A 42 -7.24 5.99 4.59
N GLY A 43 -7.47 7.15 5.20
CA GLY A 43 -7.52 7.27 6.66
C GLY A 43 -7.81 8.68 7.13
N ARG A 44 -8.38 8.81 8.32
CA ARG A 44 -8.61 10.10 9.00
C ARG A 44 -7.31 10.64 9.58
N THR A 45 -6.46 9.75 10.07
CA THR A 45 -5.16 10.06 10.66
C THR A 45 -4.05 9.23 10.02
N GLU A 46 -2.81 9.60 10.30
CA GLU A 46 -1.63 8.86 9.88
C GLU A 46 -1.64 7.44 10.45
N GLU A 47 -2.04 7.29 11.72
CA GLU A 47 -2.11 6.00 12.41
C GLU A 47 -3.16 5.07 11.79
N GLU A 48 -4.30 5.60 11.36
CA GLU A 48 -5.33 4.81 10.67
C GLU A 48 -4.85 4.35 9.28
N ALA A 49 -4.22 5.25 8.51
CA ALA A 49 -3.62 4.91 7.23
C ALA A 49 -2.57 3.78 7.37
N VAL A 50 -1.76 3.88 8.42
CA VAL A 50 -0.79 2.85 8.83
C VAL A 50 -1.44 1.52 9.16
N LEU A 51 -2.56 1.55 9.90
CA LEU A 51 -3.29 0.34 10.29
C LEU A 51 -3.89 -0.35 9.06
N HIS A 52 -4.44 0.41 8.12
CA HIS A 52 -4.97 -0.12 6.87
C HIS A 52 -3.88 -0.76 6.00
N ALA A 53 -2.73 -0.11 5.86
CA ALA A 53 -1.57 -0.70 5.17
C ALA A 53 -1.15 -2.04 5.78
N ASN A 54 -1.03 -2.12 7.10
CA ASN A 54 -0.73 -3.38 7.78
C ASN A 54 -1.80 -4.46 7.56
N THR A 55 -3.06 -4.08 7.69
CA THR A 55 -4.18 -5.03 7.51
C THR A 55 -4.19 -5.59 6.09
N SER A 56 -3.94 -4.73 5.09
CA SER A 56 -3.83 -5.17 3.69
C SER A 56 -2.66 -6.14 3.49
N ASP A 57 -1.50 -5.86 4.08
CA ASP A 57 -0.33 -6.74 4.01
C ASP A 57 -0.60 -8.11 4.68
N GLU A 58 -1.21 -8.12 5.85
CA GLU A 58 -1.60 -9.36 6.55
C GLU A 58 -2.57 -10.21 5.72
N LEU A 59 -3.55 -9.56 5.06
CA LEU A 59 -4.50 -10.23 4.18
C LEU A 59 -3.81 -10.81 2.93
N LEU A 60 -2.89 -10.06 2.33
CA LEU A 60 -2.11 -10.53 1.19
C LEU A 60 -1.25 -11.73 1.58
N ASP A 61 -0.54 -11.67 2.71
CA ASP A 61 0.30 -12.75 3.20
C ASP A 61 -0.53 -14.01 3.51
N ALA A 62 -1.70 -13.86 4.14
CA ALA A 62 -2.62 -14.97 4.38
C ALA A 62 -3.10 -15.62 3.07
N GLN A 63 -3.40 -14.82 2.04
CA GLN A 63 -3.80 -15.33 0.73
C GLN A 63 -2.65 -16.04 0.01
N LEU A 64 -1.44 -15.47 0.02
CA LEU A 64 -0.25 -16.06 -0.60
C LEU A 64 0.11 -17.40 0.07
N MET A 65 0.15 -17.43 1.40
CA MET A 65 0.37 -18.64 2.18
C MET A 65 -0.70 -19.70 1.87
N GLY A 66 -1.98 -19.33 1.91
CA GLY A 66 -3.07 -20.26 1.57
C GLY A 66 -2.98 -20.81 0.15
N SER A 67 -2.50 -20.00 -0.81
CA SER A 67 -2.26 -20.41 -2.19
C SER A 67 -1.08 -21.38 -2.31
N ALA A 68 0.03 -21.11 -1.63
CA ALA A 68 1.22 -21.96 -1.61
C ALA A 68 0.97 -23.30 -0.92
N ILE A 69 0.22 -23.33 0.20
CA ILE A 69 -0.25 -24.58 0.85
C ILE A 69 -1.06 -25.43 -0.14
N ARG A 70 -2.01 -24.82 -0.86
CA ARG A 70 -2.82 -25.54 -1.87
C ARG A 70 -1.97 -26.10 -3.02
N ARG A 71 -0.85 -25.47 -3.35
CA ARG A 71 0.11 -25.96 -4.36
C ARG A 71 1.11 -27.00 -3.81
N GLY A 72 1.10 -27.26 -2.49
CA GLY A 72 2.06 -28.15 -1.84
C GLY A 72 3.48 -27.59 -1.77
N GLU A 73 3.64 -26.28 -1.89
CA GLU A 73 4.93 -25.58 -1.82
C GLU A 73 5.39 -25.35 -0.37
N ILE A 74 4.46 -25.47 0.57
CA ILE A 74 4.68 -25.32 2.01
C ILE A 74 4.17 -26.60 2.67
N VAL A 75 5.01 -27.23 3.49
CA VAL A 75 4.67 -28.49 4.18
C VAL A 75 4.02 -28.18 5.53
N ASP A 76 4.41 -27.06 6.16
CA ASP A 76 3.84 -26.57 7.41
C ASP A 76 3.68 -25.03 7.38
N HIS A 77 2.53 -24.53 7.84
CA HIS A 77 2.29 -23.09 8.00
C HIS A 77 3.33 -22.38 8.86
N PHE A 78 3.98 -23.07 9.80
CA PHE A 78 5.08 -22.51 10.60
C PHE A 78 6.38 -22.29 9.80
N GLU A 79 6.50 -22.85 8.59
CA GLU A 79 7.66 -22.63 7.69
C GLU A 79 7.58 -21.32 6.91
N TRP A 80 6.43 -20.63 6.98
CA TRP A 80 6.21 -19.38 6.26
C TRP A 80 6.46 -18.18 7.17
N GLN A 81 7.56 -17.47 6.92
CA GLN A 81 7.76 -16.14 7.49
C GLN A 81 7.20 -15.09 6.51
N PRO A 82 6.18 -14.32 6.90
CA PRO A 82 5.60 -13.30 6.04
C PRO A 82 6.66 -12.28 5.59
N VAL A 83 6.55 -11.80 4.36
CA VAL A 83 7.44 -10.72 3.87
C VAL A 83 7.13 -9.43 4.62
N SER A 84 5.91 -9.28 5.14
CA SER A 84 5.50 -8.13 5.94
C SER A 84 6.19 -8.01 7.31
N ASP A 85 6.66 -9.12 7.89
CA ASP A 85 7.38 -9.12 9.17
C ASP A 85 8.74 -8.39 9.10
N LEU A 86 9.25 -8.14 7.89
CA LEU A 86 10.48 -7.39 7.64
C LEU A 86 10.20 -6.01 7.01
N ILE A 87 9.03 -5.43 7.28
CA ILE A 87 8.72 -4.08 6.83
C ILE A 87 9.40 -3.05 7.73
N LYS A 88 10.20 -2.19 7.12
CA LYS A 88 10.60 -0.91 7.71
C LYS A 88 9.87 0.22 6.98
N ARG A 89 8.98 0.92 7.67
CA ARG A 89 8.36 2.14 7.12
C ARG A 89 9.40 3.23 6.95
N LEU A 90 9.44 3.80 5.75
CA LEU A 90 10.38 4.84 5.36
C LEU A 90 9.73 6.22 5.42
N SER A 91 8.51 6.34 4.91
CA SER A 91 7.75 7.58 4.97
C SER A 91 6.24 7.35 4.92
N ILE A 92 5.48 8.27 5.52
CA ILE A 92 4.02 8.32 5.41
C ILE A 92 3.67 9.78 5.10
N LYS A 93 2.91 10.00 4.03
CA LYS A 93 2.57 11.36 3.58
C LYS A 93 1.10 11.46 3.22
N ARG A 94 0.43 12.46 3.78
CA ARG A 94 -0.89 12.87 3.31
C ARG A 94 -0.74 13.54 1.95
N VAL A 95 -1.57 13.13 0.99
CA VAL A 95 -1.59 13.68 -0.37
C VAL A 95 -2.99 14.18 -0.71
N THR A 96 -3.04 15.19 -1.56
CA THR A 96 -4.26 15.91 -1.97
C THR A 96 -4.37 16.06 -3.48
N THR A 97 -3.25 16.00 -4.21
CA THR A 97 -3.24 16.09 -5.68
C THR A 97 -2.50 14.92 -6.32
N GLU A 98 -2.80 14.65 -7.59
CA GLU A 98 -2.13 13.62 -8.39
C GLU A 98 -0.63 13.90 -8.53
N GLU A 99 -0.22 15.16 -8.63
CA GLU A 99 1.19 15.56 -8.76
C GLU A 99 1.99 15.25 -7.49
N GLU A 100 1.36 15.36 -6.32
CA GLU A 100 1.98 14.93 -5.06
C GLU A 100 2.25 13.43 -5.08
N ILE A 101 1.30 12.61 -5.57
CA ILE A 101 1.49 11.16 -5.76
C ILE A 101 2.59 10.90 -6.78
N SER A 102 2.50 11.50 -7.97
CA SER A 102 3.48 11.29 -9.05
C SER A 102 4.90 11.67 -8.65
N SER A 103 5.07 12.64 -7.74
CA SER A 103 6.39 13.03 -7.23
C SER A 103 6.99 12.00 -6.29
N LEU A 104 6.17 11.19 -5.62
CA LEU A 104 6.59 10.09 -4.76
C LEU A 104 6.78 8.81 -5.57
N ASP A 105 5.78 8.47 -6.37
CA ASP A 105 5.76 7.32 -7.25
C ASP A 105 4.81 7.55 -8.45
N PRO A 106 5.33 7.74 -9.68
CA PRO A 106 4.50 7.89 -10.87
C PRO A 106 3.72 6.61 -11.21
N MET A 107 4.24 5.43 -10.87
CA MET A 107 3.56 4.17 -11.17
C MET A 107 2.33 3.97 -10.28
N LEU A 108 2.40 4.41 -9.01
CA LEU A 108 1.24 4.45 -8.12
C LEU A 108 0.11 5.32 -8.68
N LEU A 109 0.44 6.48 -9.28
CA LEU A 109 -0.56 7.33 -9.92
C LEU A 109 -1.21 6.64 -11.12
N ASP A 110 -0.42 5.98 -11.97
CA ASP A 110 -0.95 5.25 -13.12
C ASP A 110 -1.87 4.12 -12.66
N MET A 111 -1.49 3.34 -11.64
CA MET A 111 -2.35 2.31 -11.03
C MET A 111 -3.65 2.91 -10.48
N LEU A 112 -3.59 4.04 -9.77
CA LEU A 112 -4.79 4.73 -9.26
C LEU A 112 -5.76 5.15 -10.38
N ARG A 113 -5.24 5.55 -11.54
CA ARG A 113 -6.02 5.99 -12.70
C ARG A 113 -6.59 4.83 -13.52
N GLU A 114 -5.82 3.75 -13.68
CA GLU A 114 -6.24 2.57 -14.45
C GLU A 114 -7.37 1.78 -13.79
N HIS A 115 -7.64 2.09 -12.52
CA HIS A 115 -8.56 1.37 -11.67
C HIS A 115 -9.51 2.34 -10.95
N GLU A 116 -10.21 3.20 -11.71
CA GLU A 116 -11.25 4.13 -11.19
C GLU A 116 -12.31 3.47 -10.27
N PHE A 117 -12.38 2.13 -10.25
CA PHE A 117 -13.17 1.28 -9.37
C PHE A 117 -12.73 1.26 -7.89
N PHE A 118 -11.49 1.64 -7.54
CA PHE A 118 -11.01 1.47 -6.16
C PHE A 118 -11.80 2.26 -5.11
N LEU A 119 -12.55 3.29 -5.51
CA LEU A 119 -13.42 4.01 -4.59
C LEU A 119 -14.49 3.10 -3.98
N SER A 120 -15.12 2.23 -4.78
CA SER A 120 -16.11 1.30 -4.23
C SER A 120 -15.46 0.26 -3.31
N ASP A 121 -14.26 -0.23 -3.65
CA ASP A 121 -13.55 -1.18 -2.78
C ASP A 121 -13.09 -0.56 -1.46
N ILE A 122 -12.74 0.73 -1.47
CA ILE A 122 -12.38 1.48 -0.25
C ILE A 122 -13.62 1.81 0.58
N GLU A 123 -14.75 2.09 -0.07
CA GLU A 123 -16.04 2.28 0.61
C GLU A 123 -16.53 0.98 1.28
N GLU A 124 -16.39 -0.15 0.59
CA GLU A 124 -16.76 -1.47 1.12
C GLU A 124 -15.77 -1.97 2.18
N ASN A 125 -14.49 -1.68 2.02
CA ASN A 125 -13.43 -2.03 2.96
C ASN A 125 -12.41 -0.90 3.07
N SER A 126 -12.45 -0.16 4.19
CA SER A 126 -11.54 0.95 4.42
C SER A 126 -10.05 0.56 4.48
N ALA A 127 -9.78 -0.73 4.74
CA ALA A 127 -8.43 -1.28 4.75
C ALA A 127 -7.90 -1.67 3.35
N THR A 128 -8.68 -1.47 2.29
CA THR A 128 -8.19 -1.63 0.92
C THR A 128 -7.03 -0.67 0.66
N VAL A 129 -5.95 -1.20 0.10
CA VAL A 129 -4.74 -0.47 -0.26
C VAL A 129 -4.38 -0.75 -1.71
N ILE A 130 -3.90 0.28 -2.39
CA ILE A 130 -3.57 0.24 -3.81
C ILE A 130 -2.05 0.27 -3.91
N GLY A 131 -1.47 -0.82 -4.42
CA GLY A 131 -0.03 -0.94 -4.61
C GLY A 131 0.45 -0.18 -5.84
N GLY A 132 1.59 0.51 -5.69
CA GLY A 132 2.30 1.18 -6.76
C GLY A 132 3.56 0.43 -7.20
N GLY A 133 4.60 1.20 -7.47
CA GLY A 133 5.93 0.75 -7.87
C GLY A 133 6.63 -0.09 -6.81
N THR A 134 7.32 -1.14 -7.29
CA THR A 134 8.28 -1.91 -6.50
C THR A 134 9.68 -1.67 -7.07
N TYR A 135 10.57 -1.12 -6.24
CA TYR A 135 11.91 -0.69 -6.65
C TYR A 135 12.98 -1.39 -5.85
N GLN A 136 13.90 -2.08 -6.51
CA GLN A 136 15.05 -2.68 -5.84
C GLN A 136 15.95 -1.60 -5.24
N VAL A 137 16.34 -1.77 -3.98
CA VAL A 137 17.34 -0.91 -3.32
C VAL A 137 18.72 -1.45 -3.68
N LEU A 138 19.52 -0.62 -4.35
CA LEU A 138 20.92 -0.92 -4.71
C LEU A 138 21.83 -0.92 -3.48
#